data_AF-A0A317DD17-F1
#
_entry.id   AF-A0A317DD17-F1
#
_cell.length_a   1.000
_cell.length_b   1.000
_cell.length_c   1.000
_cell.angle_alpha   90.00
_cell.angle_beta   90.00
_cell.angle_gamma   90.00
#
_symmetry.space_group_name_H-M   'P 1'
#
loop_
_entity.id
_entity.type
_entity.pdbx_description
1 polymer ?
#
loop_
_entity_poly.entity_id
_entity_poly.type
_entity_poly.pdbx_seq_one_letter_code
_entity_poly.pdbx_strand_id
1 'polypeptide(L)'
;MVLTCPVGIGRTTQRDHASGHSRRKLLRAGVLLALGGAAAPLTGCDLFDRDDEPAPPPDPLRPMVDESLVLAAAHRASAAAFPELAARLGPIAEAHIAHATELARVIGVPLPSAPAPTTAPVTGQAGALAALRALEKTGQG
;
A
#
# COMPACT_ATOMS: atom_id res chain seq x y z
N MET A 1 -24.12 37.22 9.43
CA MET A 1 -22.68 37.56 9.48
C MET A 1 -21.90 36.33 9.06
N VAL A 2 -21.35 36.35 7.85
CA VAL A 2 -20.59 35.23 7.27
C VAL A 2 -19.13 35.42 7.71
N LEU A 3 -18.64 34.54 8.58
CA LEU A 3 -17.23 34.54 9.01
C LEU A 3 -16.41 33.72 8.01
N THR A 4 -15.71 34.41 7.12
CA THR A 4 -14.69 33.82 6.25
C THR A 4 -13.38 33.79 7.02
N CYS A 5 -12.90 32.61 7.42
CA CYS A 5 -11.57 32.45 7.98
C CYS A 5 -10.51 32.61 6.86
N PRO A 6 -9.48 33.46 7.03
CA PRO A 6 -8.36 33.48 6.10
C PRO A 6 -7.45 32.27 6.30
N VAL A 7 -7.11 31.59 5.21
CA VAL A 7 -6.04 30.59 5.16
C VAL A 7 -4.70 31.29 5.37
N GLY A 8 -3.96 30.86 6.40
CA GLY A 8 -2.59 31.28 6.64
C GLY A 8 -1.65 30.59 5.65
N ILE A 9 -1.12 31.36 4.69
CA ILE A 9 -0.03 30.93 3.81
C ILE A 9 1.25 30.83 4.65
N GLY A 10 1.71 29.60 4.87
CA GLY A 10 2.97 29.32 5.55
C GLY A 10 4.16 29.86 4.74
N ARG A 11 4.89 30.82 5.35
CA ARG A 11 6.22 31.25 4.92
C ARG A 11 7.21 30.10 5.10
N THR A 12 7.71 29.54 4.00
CA THR A 12 8.92 28.72 4.04
C THR A 12 10.14 29.65 4.05
N THR A 13 10.78 29.81 5.21
CA THR A 13 12.13 30.38 5.26
C THR A 13 13.11 29.37 4.69
N GLN A 14 13.39 29.53 3.40
CA GLN A 14 14.50 28.93 2.69
C GLN A 14 15.80 29.36 3.37
N ARG A 15 16.44 28.44 4.09
CA ARG A 15 17.83 28.62 4.52
C ARG A 15 18.73 28.27 3.34
N ASP A 16 19.34 29.30 2.78
CA ASP A 16 20.62 29.16 2.09
C ASP A 16 21.66 28.62 3.07
N HIS A 17 22.32 27.52 2.70
CA HIS A 17 23.78 27.45 2.68
C HIS A 17 24.26 26.20 1.91
N ALA A 18 24.71 26.48 0.69
CA ALA A 18 25.97 26.03 0.08
C ALA A 18 26.40 24.55 0.21
N SER A 19 26.32 23.85 -0.93
CA SER A 19 27.47 23.11 -1.48
C SER A 19 27.31 23.09 -2.99
N GLY A 20 28.24 23.75 -3.68
CA GLY A 20 28.14 24.04 -5.10
C GLY A 20 28.15 22.80 -5.98
N HIS A 21 27.21 22.74 -6.92
CA HIS A 21 27.44 22.19 -8.24
C HIS A 21 26.58 22.94 -9.26
N SER A 22 27.22 23.84 -9.99
CA SER A 22 26.63 24.64 -11.05
C SER A 22 26.10 23.73 -12.17
N ARG A 23 24.76 23.64 -12.29
CA ARG A 23 24.08 22.92 -13.39
C ARG A 23 24.24 23.59 -14.76
N ARG A 24 24.91 24.74 -14.84
CA ARG A 24 25.08 25.53 -16.09
C ARG A 24 26.37 25.22 -16.86
N LYS A 25 27.11 24.16 -16.51
CA LYS A 25 28.38 23.80 -17.18
C LYS A 25 28.39 22.44 -17.89
N LEU A 26 27.24 21.90 -18.28
CA LEU A 26 27.19 20.64 -19.05
C LEU A 26 26.43 20.73 -20.39
N LEU A 27 26.12 21.94 -20.85
CA LEU A 27 25.61 22.19 -22.20
C LEU A 27 26.61 22.97 -23.03
N ARG A 28 27.84 22.45 -23.18
CA ARG A 28 28.81 22.83 -24.22
C ARG A 28 29.90 21.76 -24.35
N ALA A 29 29.51 20.60 -24.86
CA ALA A 29 30.43 19.65 -25.48
C ALA A 29 29.67 18.92 -26.59
N GLY A 30 29.29 19.70 -27.60
CA GLY A 30 28.78 19.16 -28.85
C GLY A 30 29.93 18.75 -29.75
N VAL A 31 29.76 17.59 -30.38
CA VAL A 31 30.22 17.25 -31.73
C VAL A 31 31.74 17.02 -31.90
N LEU A 32 32.13 15.74 -31.91
CA LEU A 32 33.03 15.20 -32.94
C LEU A 32 32.50 13.84 -33.41
N LEU A 33 32.11 13.81 -34.68
CA LEU A 33 31.74 12.63 -35.48
C LEU A 33 32.91 11.62 -35.52
N ALA A 34 32.62 10.34 -35.28
CA ALA A 34 33.41 9.26 -35.84
C ALA A 34 32.45 8.16 -36.35
N LEU A 35 32.46 7.99 -37.67
CA LEU A 35 31.76 6.94 -38.42
C LEU A 35 32.21 5.56 -37.94
N GLY A 36 31.27 4.67 -37.66
CA GLY A 36 31.54 3.25 -37.39
C GLY A 36 30.27 2.53 -36.98
N GLY A 37 29.65 1.84 -37.93
CA GLY A 37 28.36 1.19 -37.73
C GLY A 37 28.38 0.12 -36.65
N ALA A 38 27.44 0.25 -35.71
CA ALA A 38 26.76 -0.85 -35.09
C ALA A 38 25.41 -0.30 -34.64
N ALA A 39 24.36 -0.59 -35.41
CA ALA A 39 23.03 -0.61 -34.85
C ALA A 39 23.06 -1.70 -33.78
N ALA A 40 23.42 -1.34 -32.54
CA ALA A 40 23.16 -2.19 -31.40
C ALA A 40 21.64 -2.37 -31.39
N PRO A 41 21.13 -3.58 -31.67
CA PRO A 41 19.72 -3.78 -31.44
C PRO A 41 19.56 -3.60 -29.94
N LEU A 42 18.62 -2.75 -29.53
CA LEU A 42 18.02 -2.84 -28.21
C LEU A 42 17.26 -4.18 -28.22
N THR A 43 18.01 -5.29 -28.15
CA THR A 43 17.49 -6.64 -28.07
C THR A 43 16.80 -6.74 -26.73
N GLY A 44 15.47 -6.58 -26.74
CA GLY A 44 14.64 -7.14 -25.69
C GLY A 44 15.05 -8.59 -25.52
N CYS A 45 15.45 -8.94 -24.30
CA CYS A 45 15.96 -10.25 -23.99
C CYS A 45 14.82 -11.28 -24.04
N ASP A 46 15.00 -12.19 -24.98
CA ASP A 46 14.52 -13.56 -25.06
C ASP A 46 13.02 -13.84 -25.25
N LEU A 47 12.67 -14.20 -26.48
CA LEU A 47 11.36 -14.71 -26.87
C LEU A 47 11.41 -16.24 -27.10
N PHE A 48 12.56 -16.91 -26.91
CA PHE A 48 12.76 -18.28 -27.37
C PHE A 48 13.48 -19.25 -26.41
N ASP A 49 13.76 -18.86 -25.17
CA ASP A 49 14.16 -19.78 -24.10
C ASP A 49 13.03 -19.91 -23.05
N ARG A 50 12.16 -20.93 -23.19
CA ARG A 50 10.97 -21.13 -22.33
C ARG A 50 10.84 -22.53 -21.73
N ASP A 51 11.87 -23.36 -21.81
CA ASP A 51 11.78 -24.73 -21.29
C ASP A 51 12.11 -24.84 -19.78
N ASP A 52 12.59 -23.76 -19.15
CA ASP A 52 12.89 -23.70 -17.70
C ASP A 52 12.52 -22.34 -17.07
N GLU A 53 11.41 -21.70 -17.47
CA GLU A 53 10.98 -20.46 -16.81
C GLU A 53 10.49 -20.77 -15.38
N PRO A 54 11.07 -20.17 -14.32
CA PRO A 54 10.59 -20.36 -12.96
C PRO A 54 9.13 -19.92 -12.84
N ALA A 55 8.39 -20.57 -11.94
CA ALA A 55 6.99 -20.21 -11.69
C ALA A 55 6.88 -18.69 -11.41
N PRO A 56 5.84 -18.03 -11.95
CA PRO A 56 5.66 -16.60 -11.75
C PRO A 56 5.57 -16.28 -10.25
N PRO A 57 6.08 -15.11 -9.82
CA PRO A 57 6.00 -14.69 -8.43
C PRO A 57 4.52 -14.57 -8.00
N PRO A 58 4.23 -14.68 -6.70
CA PRO A 58 2.87 -14.51 -6.19
C PRO A 58 2.33 -13.11 -6.51
N ASP A 59 1.02 -13.02 -6.70
CA ASP A 59 0.35 -11.74 -6.97
C ASP A 59 0.59 -10.74 -5.82
N PRO A 60 1.03 -9.50 -6.11
CA PRO A 60 1.37 -8.52 -5.08
C PRO A 60 0.17 -8.06 -4.22
N LEU A 61 -1.07 -8.25 -4.66
CA LEU A 61 -2.27 -7.91 -3.87
C LEU A 61 -2.71 -9.07 -2.99
N ARG A 62 -2.11 -10.27 -3.10
CA ARG A 62 -2.47 -11.41 -2.26
C ARG A 62 -2.39 -11.10 -0.76
N PRO A 63 -1.36 -10.42 -0.24
CA PRO A 63 -1.32 -10.03 1.18
C PRO A 63 -2.50 -9.14 1.60
N MET A 64 -2.95 -8.23 0.73
CA MET A 64 -4.07 -7.33 1.03
C MET A 64 -5.42 -8.07 1.16
N VAL A 65 -5.60 -9.19 0.44
CA VAL A 65 -6.77 -10.07 0.62
C VAL A 65 -6.76 -10.65 2.02
N ASP A 66 -5.64 -11.23 2.44
CA ASP A 66 -5.50 -11.91 3.73
C ASP A 66 -5.64 -10.91 4.89
N GLU A 67 -5.00 -9.74 4.80
CA GLU A 67 -5.09 -8.66 5.79
C GLU A 67 -6.52 -8.13 5.96
N SER A 68 -7.26 -7.96 4.86
CA SER A 68 -8.65 -7.52 4.91
C SER A 68 -9.53 -8.54 5.65
N LEU A 69 -9.30 -9.85 5.43
CA LEU A 69 -10.02 -10.89 6.14
C LEU A 69 -9.65 -10.97 7.62
N VAL A 70 -8.37 -10.77 7.96
CA VAL A 70 -7.90 -10.66 9.36
C VAL A 70 -8.59 -9.50 10.07
N LEU A 71 -8.66 -8.32 9.43
CA LEU A 71 -9.33 -7.15 10.00
C LEU A 71 -10.83 -7.38 10.18
N ALA A 72 -11.50 -8.02 9.22
CA ALA A 72 -12.91 -8.37 9.35
C ALA A 72 -13.17 -9.31 10.53
N ALA A 73 -12.32 -10.34 10.69
CA ALA A 73 -12.41 -11.27 11.80
C ALA A 73 -12.17 -10.58 13.15
N ALA A 74 -11.18 -9.69 13.25
CA ALA A 74 -10.88 -8.94 14.47
C ALA A 74 -12.04 -8.00 14.86
N HIS A 75 -12.66 -7.32 13.89
CA HIS A 75 -13.84 -6.49 14.12
C HIS A 75 -15.03 -7.30 14.64
N ARG A 76 -15.31 -8.46 14.05
CA ARG A 76 -16.37 -9.37 14.53
C ARG A 76 -16.09 -9.92 15.92
N ALA A 77 -14.86 -10.34 16.18
CA ALA A 77 -14.46 -10.83 17.49
C ALA A 77 -14.63 -9.75 18.57
N SER A 78 -14.25 -8.51 18.25
CA SER A 78 -14.43 -7.36 19.15
C SER A 78 -15.90 -7.04 19.36
N ALA A 79 -16.73 -7.08 18.31
CA ALA A 79 -18.18 -6.89 18.41
C ALA A 79 -18.86 -7.98 19.26
N ALA A 80 -18.38 -9.22 19.18
CA ALA A 80 -18.89 -10.33 19.98
C ALA A 80 -18.48 -10.23 21.47
N ALA A 81 -17.26 -9.77 21.74
CA ALA A 81 -16.75 -9.57 23.09
C ALA A 81 -17.36 -8.32 23.78
N PHE A 82 -17.70 -7.29 23.00
CA PHE A 82 -18.20 -6.00 23.46
C PHE A 82 -19.47 -5.62 22.68
N PRO A 83 -20.65 -6.17 23.06
CA PRO A 83 -21.89 -6.00 22.30
C PRO A 83 -22.33 -4.55 22.10
N GLU A 84 -21.96 -3.65 23.01
CA GLU A 84 -22.19 -2.21 22.90
C GLU A 84 -21.50 -1.57 21.67
N LEU A 85 -20.46 -2.21 21.14
CA LEU A 85 -19.75 -1.80 19.93
C LEU A 85 -20.31 -2.44 18.66
N ALA A 86 -21.19 -3.44 18.75
CA ALA A 86 -21.58 -4.26 17.59
C ALA A 86 -22.20 -3.44 16.45
N ALA A 87 -23.07 -2.47 16.77
CA ALA A 87 -23.70 -1.59 15.78
C ALA A 87 -22.68 -0.75 14.99
N ARG A 88 -21.52 -0.46 15.59
CA ARG A 88 -20.45 0.30 14.95
C ARG A 88 -19.45 -0.59 14.23
N LEU A 89 -19.03 -1.70 14.84
CA LEU A 89 -17.97 -2.57 14.29
C LEU A 89 -18.48 -3.55 13.23
N GLY A 90 -19.76 -3.95 13.29
CA GLY A 90 -20.36 -4.86 12.31
C GLY A 90 -20.25 -4.34 10.88
N PRO A 91 -20.72 -3.12 10.57
CA PRO A 91 -20.58 -2.55 9.23
C PRO A 91 -19.14 -2.43 8.73
N ILE A 92 -18.17 -2.21 9.63
CA ILE A 92 -16.75 -2.13 9.28
C ILE A 92 -16.20 -3.51 8.90
N ALA A 93 -16.60 -4.56 9.63
CA ALA A 93 -16.24 -5.94 9.27
C ALA A 93 -16.76 -6.31 7.87
N GLU A 94 -18.02 -5.97 7.57
CA GLU A 94 -18.60 -6.22 6.25
C GLU A 94 -17.89 -5.43 5.14
N ALA A 95 -17.47 -4.19 5.40
CA ALA A 95 -16.69 -3.40 4.46
C ALA A 95 -15.34 -4.07 4.12
N HIS A 96 -14.64 -4.62 5.12
CA HIS A 96 -13.39 -5.36 4.87
C HIS A 96 -13.61 -6.65 4.07
N ILE A 97 -14.74 -7.32 4.22
CA ILE A 97 -15.07 -8.53 3.44
C ILE A 97 -15.40 -8.19 2.01
N ALA A 98 -16.19 -7.14 1.79
CA ALA A 98 -16.45 -6.62 0.46
C ALA A 98 -15.12 -6.25 -0.24
N HIS A 99 -14.20 -5.62 0.49
CA HIS A 99 -12.87 -5.29 -0.05
C HIS A 99 -12.05 -6.53 -0.41
N ALA A 100 -11.95 -7.51 0.49
CA ALA A 100 -11.25 -8.77 0.24
C ALA A 100 -11.85 -9.53 -0.97
N THR A 101 -13.17 -9.51 -1.11
CA THR A 101 -13.91 -10.12 -2.22
C THR A 101 -13.54 -9.47 -3.55
N GLU A 102 -13.52 -8.15 -3.61
CA GLU A 102 -13.12 -7.43 -4.83
C GLU A 102 -11.64 -7.65 -5.16
N LEU A 103 -10.75 -7.61 -4.17
CA LEU A 103 -9.33 -7.90 -4.39
C LEU A 103 -9.12 -9.33 -4.92
N ALA A 104 -9.78 -10.32 -4.33
CA ALA A 104 -9.72 -11.71 -4.79
C ALA A 104 -10.22 -11.86 -6.23
N ARG A 105 -11.30 -11.14 -6.58
CA ARG A 105 -11.83 -11.09 -7.95
C ARG A 105 -10.83 -10.47 -8.92
N VAL A 106 -10.16 -9.38 -8.54
CA VAL A 106 -9.17 -8.69 -9.37
C VAL A 106 -7.97 -9.59 -9.70
N ILE A 107 -7.51 -10.39 -8.74
CA ILE A 107 -6.33 -11.27 -8.92
C ILE A 107 -6.68 -12.70 -9.34
N GLY A 108 -7.96 -12.97 -9.63
CA GLY A 108 -8.41 -14.25 -10.18
C GLY A 108 -8.31 -15.43 -9.22
N VAL A 109 -8.37 -15.20 -7.91
CA VAL A 109 -8.26 -16.24 -6.88
C VAL A 109 -9.59 -16.43 -6.15
N PRO A 110 -9.88 -17.64 -5.63
CA PRO A 110 -10.99 -17.81 -4.70
C PRO A 110 -10.70 -17.04 -3.41
N LEU A 111 -11.76 -16.49 -2.80
CA LEU A 111 -11.68 -15.84 -1.51
C LEU A 111 -11.32 -16.90 -0.43
N PRO A 112 -10.20 -16.75 0.29
CA PRO A 112 -9.86 -17.67 1.35
C PRO A 112 -10.78 -17.49 2.56
N SER A 113 -10.88 -18.52 3.40
CA SER A 113 -11.52 -18.40 4.70
C SER A 113 -10.72 -17.47 5.60
N ALA A 114 -11.40 -16.61 6.36
CA ALA A 114 -10.74 -15.73 7.30
C ALA A 114 -9.99 -16.55 8.37
N PRO A 115 -8.72 -16.23 8.65
CA PRO A 115 -7.97 -16.88 9.72
C PRO A 115 -8.55 -16.49 11.09
N ALA A 116 -8.40 -17.38 12.07
CA ALA A 116 -8.77 -17.08 13.44
C ALA A 116 -7.91 -15.92 13.98
N PRO A 117 -8.48 -14.98 14.76
CA PRO A 117 -7.71 -13.89 15.32
C PRO A 117 -6.67 -14.40 16.32
N THR A 118 -5.39 -14.10 16.10
CA THR A 118 -4.26 -14.46 16.98
C THR A 118 -3.98 -13.39 18.05
N THR A 119 -4.93 -12.49 18.32
CA THR A 119 -4.72 -11.41 19.30
C THR A 119 -4.77 -11.93 20.73
N ALA A 120 -3.77 -11.54 21.54
CA ALA A 120 -3.77 -11.75 22.99
C ALA A 120 -5.04 -11.18 23.64
N PRO A 121 -5.52 -11.75 24.76
CA PRO A 121 -6.74 -11.29 25.41
C PRO A 121 -6.62 -9.82 25.80
N VAL A 122 -7.47 -8.98 25.21
CA VAL A 122 -7.51 -7.54 25.49
C VAL A 122 -8.46 -7.29 26.64
N THR A 123 -8.00 -6.60 27.69
CA THR A 123 -8.84 -6.28 28.84
C THR A 123 -9.64 -5.01 28.57
N GLY A 124 -10.97 -5.17 28.45
CA GLY A 124 -11.91 -4.07 28.32
C GLY A 124 -12.00 -3.44 26.92
N GLN A 125 -13.08 -2.68 26.74
CA GLN A 125 -13.50 -2.10 25.45
C GLN A 125 -12.45 -1.14 24.85
N ALA A 126 -11.83 -0.30 25.69
CA ALA A 126 -10.82 0.67 25.24
C ALA A 126 -9.56 -0.02 24.72
N GLY A 127 -9.13 -1.11 25.38
CA GLY A 127 -8.02 -1.93 24.93
C GLY A 127 -8.33 -2.57 23.58
N ALA A 128 -9.51 -3.14 23.42
CA ALA A 128 -9.94 -3.75 22.15
C ALA A 128 -9.92 -2.74 20.99
N LEU A 129 -10.44 -1.53 21.19
CA LEU A 129 -10.38 -0.47 20.18
C LEU A 129 -8.95 -0.01 19.87
N ALA A 130 -8.05 0.00 20.86
CA ALA A 130 -6.64 0.32 20.64
C ALA A 130 -5.94 -0.78 19.82
N ALA A 131 -6.23 -2.05 20.11
CA ALA A 131 -5.72 -3.19 19.36
C ALA A 131 -6.21 -3.17 17.90
N LEU A 132 -7.49 -2.90 17.65
CA LEU A 132 -8.03 -2.76 16.29
C LEU A 132 -7.32 -1.65 15.52
N ARG A 133 -7.14 -0.46 16.11
CA ARG A 133 -6.41 0.63 15.45
C ARG A 133 -4.95 0.30 15.16
N ALA A 134 -4.30 -0.49 16.02
CA ALA A 134 -2.93 -0.94 15.77
C ALA A 134 -2.89 -1.90 14.57
N LEU A 135 -3.83 -2.84 14.51
CA LEU A 135 -3.96 -3.81 13.42
C LEU A 135 -4.30 -3.14 12.07
N GLU A 136 -5.15 -2.13 12.07
CA GLU A 136 -5.47 -1.35 10.86
C GLU A 136 -4.23 -0.63 10.31
N LYS A 137 -3.40 -0.06 11.19
CA LYS A 137 -2.18 0.64 10.78
C LYS A 137 -1.14 -0.31 10.20
N THR A 138 -1.07 -1.55 10.68
CA THR A 138 -0.14 -2.53 10.11
C THR A 138 -0.51 -2.91 8.68
N GLY A 139 -1.80 -2.86 8.30
CA GLY A 139 -2.24 -3.12 6.92
C GLY A 139 -2.25 -1.90 5.99
N GLN A 140 -1.72 -0.75 6.42
CA GLN A 140 -1.58 0.45 5.59
C GLN A 140 -0.16 0.67 5.05
N GLY A 141 0.78 -0.21 5.39
CA GLY A 141 2.22 -0.06 5.16
C GLY A 141 2.77 -0.99 4.10
#